data_AF-A0A7C8AB27-F1
#
_entry.id   AF-A0A7C8AB27-F1
#
_cell.length_a   1.000
_cell.length_b   1.000
_cell.length_c   1.000
_cell.angle_alpha   90.00
_cell.angle_beta   90.00
_cell.angle_gamma   90.00
#
_symmetry.space_group_name_H-M   'P 1'
#
loop_
_entity.id
_entity.type
_entity.pdbx_description
1 polymer ?
#
loop_
_entity_poly.entity_id
_entity_poly.type
_entity_poly.pdbx_seq_one_letter_code
_entity_poly.pdbx_strand_id
1 'polypeptide(L)'
;MNSQKGYVINVVFAGFMAVVVLSTVLFFGRFLCLQTLLDLMPSDMALVRKSPSGLLGDWDMWPKESVTDSNAVASPSSIVIQADDDIMANLGFLEAFDPDNRSEQLVSPDIYGFSEEYEGWRHMFYFDKALGLLVSCDIGREGLDDKGRWTGKWIKKINWYAGPRGISQKPGGIGRFGDFLVFRNVWLPYIVVFDRDTSQFVRIDFEKKEVQTGPKIEPNIVQIGRLIKNDRAMMGPILTPPQRKITKYKTRPNGKVVEYARYESILQKVSFITGTGSELVLDNSGTIYKLNLETLELEERIGALPWPGVRGSLAYEVKPISIQGSYAGLIAGGIGPDIFRPGFLVFDEDGNPIREERGDVELSRFGGGPGLWVANFVLETLHAPILQLAAYFTSLMFDGADGPRSLFILPNSLVGRKGAYCSREGLVEYILGLWVILPSLAISVLLAWRVEKDARKVGISSKAKCWWAFTTVAFGLAAYITYRLTRPQLALVTCANCGCPRRPDMERCHRCGSRWLVPELIPPLWRVIEKSRLDETRDFSPDQPNHEDSEQITKK
;
A
#
# COMPACT_ATOMS: atom_id res chain seq x y z
N MET A 1 19.26 41.09 5.88
CA MET A 1 19.41 39.66 6.26
C MET A 1 18.06 38.94 6.42
N ASN A 2 16.99 39.57 6.93
CA ASN A 2 15.69 38.88 7.12
C ASN A 2 15.01 38.43 5.80
N SER A 3 15.21 39.13 4.68
CA SER A 3 14.64 38.73 3.38
C SER A 3 15.21 37.42 2.83
N GLN A 4 16.46 37.09 3.14
CA GLN A 4 17.10 35.83 2.69
C GLN A 4 16.53 34.62 3.44
N LYS A 5 16.27 34.73 4.75
CA LYS A 5 15.66 33.65 5.54
C LYS A 5 14.25 33.33 5.04
N GLY A 6 13.43 34.35 4.77
CA GLY A 6 12.09 34.16 4.22
C GLY A 6 12.10 33.49 2.84
N TYR A 7 13.06 33.83 1.98
CA TYR A 7 13.21 33.19 0.67
C TYR A 7 13.49 31.69 0.77
N VAL A 8 14.40 31.27 1.65
CA VAL A 8 14.73 29.84 1.81
C VAL A 8 13.53 29.05 2.32
N ILE A 9 12.81 29.57 3.32
CA ILE A 9 11.60 28.92 3.86
C ILE A 9 10.54 28.76 2.75
N ASN A 10 10.30 29.83 1.97
CA ASN A 10 9.33 29.78 0.87
C ASN A 10 9.74 28.78 -0.21
N VAL A 11 11.03 28.67 -0.53
CA VAL A 11 11.54 27.68 -1.49
C VAL A 11 11.32 26.26 -1.00
N VAL A 12 11.65 25.98 0.27
CA VAL A 12 11.47 24.64 0.86
C VAL A 12 9.98 24.27 0.91
N PHE A 13 9.12 25.18 1.38
CA PHE A 13 7.68 24.95 1.45
C PHE A 13 7.06 24.73 0.06
N ALA A 14 7.35 25.61 -0.90
CA ALA A 14 6.89 25.43 -2.27
C ALA A 14 7.42 24.14 -2.90
N GLY A 15 8.66 23.77 -2.58
CA GLY A 15 9.29 22.51 -2.99
C GLY A 15 8.53 21.29 -2.48
N PHE A 16 8.27 21.26 -1.18
CA PHE A 16 7.50 20.19 -0.56
C PHE A 16 6.10 20.09 -1.16
N MET A 17 5.38 21.21 -1.28
CA MET A 17 4.03 21.22 -1.86
C MET A 17 4.03 20.77 -3.34
N ALA A 18 5.02 21.19 -4.13
CA ALA A 18 5.13 20.77 -5.52
C ALA A 18 5.37 19.26 -5.64
N VAL A 19 6.22 18.68 -4.77
CA VAL A 19 6.43 17.22 -4.72
C VAL A 19 5.13 16.51 -4.33
N VAL A 20 4.46 16.92 -3.24
CA VAL A 20 3.22 16.29 -2.76
C VAL A 20 2.12 16.33 -3.84
N VAL A 21 1.84 17.51 -4.39
CA VAL A 21 0.77 17.69 -5.38
C VAL A 21 1.07 16.92 -6.67
N LEU A 22 2.31 17.02 -7.17
CA LEU A 22 2.69 16.32 -8.40
C LEU A 22 2.67 14.79 -8.19
N SER A 23 3.25 14.29 -7.10
CA SER A 23 3.21 12.87 -6.75
C SER A 23 1.78 12.36 -6.62
N THR A 24 0.87 13.15 -6.05
CA THR A 24 -0.56 12.82 -5.96
C THR A 24 -1.21 12.70 -7.34
N VAL A 25 -1.02 13.70 -8.22
CA VAL A 25 -1.57 13.67 -9.57
C VAL A 25 -1.00 12.50 -10.39
N LEU A 26 0.31 12.27 -10.30
CA LEU A 26 0.97 11.17 -11.02
C LEU A 26 0.52 9.80 -10.49
N PHE A 27 0.38 9.66 -9.17
CA PHE A 27 -0.15 8.45 -8.54
C PHE A 27 -1.56 8.13 -9.05
N PHE A 28 -2.48 9.09 -9.00
CA PHE A 28 -3.84 8.88 -9.50
C PHE A 28 -3.90 8.69 -11.01
N GLY A 29 -3.08 9.38 -11.79
CA GLY A 29 -3.00 9.15 -13.23
C GLY A 29 -2.55 7.72 -13.57
N ARG A 30 -1.50 7.24 -12.89
CA ARG A 30 -0.96 5.89 -13.06
C ARG A 30 -2.01 4.85 -12.69
N PHE A 31 -2.67 5.08 -11.57
CA PHE A 31 -3.77 4.27 -11.08
C PHE A 31 -4.94 4.20 -12.07
N LEU A 32 -5.39 5.34 -12.61
CA LEU A 32 -6.45 5.37 -13.62
C LEU A 32 -6.06 4.63 -14.90
N CYS A 33 -4.80 4.73 -15.33
CA CYS A 33 -4.29 3.94 -16.47
C CYS A 33 -4.38 2.43 -16.19
N LEU A 34 -4.01 2.00 -14.98
CA LEU A 34 -4.03 0.61 -14.55
C LEU A 34 -5.46 0.07 -14.44
N GLN A 35 -6.37 0.83 -13.82
CA GLN A 35 -7.78 0.45 -13.73
C GLN A 35 -8.43 0.36 -15.11
N THR A 36 -8.22 1.37 -15.96
CA THR A 36 -8.75 1.33 -17.33
C THR A 36 -8.22 0.14 -18.10
N LEU A 37 -6.97 -0.25 -17.85
CA LEU A 37 -6.36 -1.40 -18.50
C LEU A 37 -7.00 -2.71 -17.99
N LEU A 38 -7.33 -2.81 -16.70
CA LEU A 38 -8.07 -3.94 -16.14
C LEU A 38 -9.50 -4.02 -16.67
N ASP A 39 -10.21 -2.89 -16.72
CA ASP A 39 -11.59 -2.82 -17.24
C ASP A 39 -11.66 -3.22 -18.73
N LEU A 40 -10.61 -2.92 -19.50
CA LEU A 40 -10.49 -3.29 -20.92
C LEU A 40 -9.94 -4.71 -21.11
N MET A 41 -9.39 -5.34 -20.08
CA MET A 41 -8.81 -6.66 -20.18
C MET A 41 -9.91 -7.71 -20.34
N PRO A 42 -9.91 -8.51 -21.42
CA PRO A 42 -10.82 -9.63 -21.52
C PRO A 42 -10.66 -10.57 -20.32
N SER A 43 -11.77 -11.02 -19.74
CA SER A 43 -11.76 -11.85 -18.52
C SER A 43 -10.93 -13.13 -18.69
N ASP A 44 -10.86 -13.69 -19.90
CA ASP A 44 -10.05 -14.86 -20.24
C ASP A 44 -8.55 -14.60 -20.24
N MET A 45 -8.10 -13.35 -20.42
CA MET A 45 -6.69 -12.97 -20.28
C MET A 45 -6.28 -12.80 -18.81
N ALA A 46 -7.20 -12.30 -17.97
CA ALA A 46 -7.00 -12.22 -16.52
C ALA A 46 -7.08 -13.60 -15.83
N LEU A 47 -7.49 -14.64 -16.56
CA LEU A 47 -7.80 -15.98 -16.06
C LEU A 47 -6.68 -16.97 -16.36
N VAL A 48 -6.11 -17.57 -15.32
CA VAL A 48 -5.29 -18.78 -15.45
C VAL A 48 -6.16 -19.98 -15.10
N ARG A 49 -6.45 -20.79 -16.10
CA ARG A 49 -7.20 -22.03 -15.93
C ARG A 49 -6.38 -23.21 -16.40
N LYS A 50 -6.36 -24.27 -15.58
CA LYS A 50 -5.79 -25.55 -16.00
C LYS A 50 -6.67 -26.73 -15.64
N SER A 51 -6.73 -27.67 -16.56
CA SER A 51 -7.47 -28.92 -16.43
C SER A 51 -6.70 -30.05 -17.14
N PRO A 52 -6.51 -31.24 -16.52
CA PRO A 52 -6.83 -31.57 -15.12
C PRO A 52 -6.03 -30.72 -14.12
N SER A 53 -6.38 -30.75 -12.83
CA SER A 53 -5.66 -30.02 -11.77
C SER A 53 -4.25 -30.56 -11.51
N GLY A 54 -4.07 -31.88 -11.56
CA GLY A 54 -2.87 -32.60 -11.14
C GLY A 54 -2.90 -33.05 -9.67
N LEU A 55 -3.76 -32.46 -8.83
CA LEU A 55 -3.76 -32.69 -7.39
C LEU A 55 -4.46 -33.99 -6.98
N LEU A 56 -5.42 -34.47 -7.77
CA LEU A 56 -6.27 -35.60 -7.35
C LEU A 56 -5.75 -36.95 -7.88
N GLY A 57 -4.55 -37.00 -8.46
CA GLY A 57 -3.96 -38.22 -9.01
C GLY A 57 -4.88 -38.89 -10.02
N ASP A 58 -5.17 -40.18 -9.83
CA ASP A 58 -6.07 -40.94 -10.72
C ASP A 58 -7.50 -40.40 -10.74
N TRP A 59 -7.95 -39.70 -9.68
CA TRP A 59 -9.27 -39.07 -9.65
C TRP A 59 -9.40 -37.91 -10.63
N ASP A 60 -8.29 -37.26 -11.00
CA ASP A 60 -8.30 -36.23 -12.04
C ASP A 60 -8.61 -36.80 -13.43
N MET A 61 -8.37 -38.10 -13.62
CA MET A 61 -8.54 -38.81 -14.90
C MET A 61 -9.68 -39.82 -14.91
N TRP A 62 -10.47 -39.93 -13.84
CA TRP A 62 -11.52 -40.92 -13.64
C TRP A 62 -12.70 -40.77 -14.63
N PRO A 63 -13.12 -41.84 -15.34
CA PRO A 63 -12.35 -42.56 -16.35
C PRO A 63 -12.95 -42.44 -17.76
N LYS A 64 -12.07 -42.57 -18.77
CA LYS A 64 -12.44 -42.76 -20.18
C LYS A 64 -13.03 -44.15 -20.50
N GLU A 65 -12.98 -45.13 -19.58
CA GLU A 65 -13.25 -46.54 -19.92
C GLU A 65 -14.26 -47.29 -19.00
N SER A 66 -14.58 -46.82 -17.79
CA SER A 66 -15.43 -47.58 -16.85
C SER A 66 -16.84 -47.01 -16.62
N VAL A 67 -17.27 -46.06 -17.44
CA VAL A 67 -18.66 -45.58 -17.40
C VAL A 67 -19.43 -46.25 -18.54
N THR A 68 -20.13 -47.33 -18.21
CA THR A 68 -21.11 -47.99 -19.10
C THR A 68 -22.28 -47.06 -19.48
N ASP A 69 -22.41 -45.92 -18.81
CA ASP A 69 -23.38 -44.88 -19.11
C ASP A 69 -22.79 -43.89 -20.14
N SER A 70 -23.04 -44.14 -21.42
CA SER A 70 -22.55 -43.36 -22.57
C SER A 70 -22.93 -41.87 -22.54
N ASN A 71 -23.76 -41.43 -21.58
CA ASN A 71 -24.23 -40.06 -21.43
C ASN A 71 -23.49 -39.24 -20.36
N ALA A 72 -22.64 -39.86 -19.54
CA ALA A 72 -21.91 -39.16 -18.49
C ALA A 72 -20.60 -38.55 -19.02
N VAL A 73 -20.68 -37.34 -19.56
CA VAL A 73 -19.48 -36.53 -19.84
C VAL A 73 -18.90 -36.09 -18.49
N ALA A 74 -17.76 -36.67 -18.10
CA ALA A 74 -16.99 -36.20 -16.96
C ALA A 74 -16.16 -34.97 -17.37
N SER A 75 -16.30 -33.88 -16.63
CA SER A 75 -15.35 -32.77 -16.73
C SER A 75 -14.18 -33.07 -15.78
N PRO A 76 -12.93 -32.98 -16.27
CA PRO A 76 -11.78 -33.12 -15.39
C PRO A 76 -11.79 -32.02 -14.34
N SER A 77 -11.07 -32.23 -13.25
CA SER A 77 -10.85 -31.15 -12.27
C SER A 77 -10.22 -29.94 -12.96
N SER A 78 -10.43 -28.75 -12.41
CA SER A 78 -9.73 -27.57 -12.87
C SER A 78 -9.40 -26.62 -11.75
N ILE A 79 -8.24 -25.99 -11.85
CA ILE A 79 -7.85 -24.87 -10.99
C ILE A 79 -8.03 -23.59 -11.79
N VAL A 80 -8.63 -22.60 -11.15
CA VAL A 80 -8.89 -21.29 -11.71
C VAL A 80 -8.37 -20.22 -10.78
N ILE A 81 -7.62 -19.27 -11.32
CA ILE A 81 -7.28 -18.00 -10.70
C ILE A 81 -7.63 -16.91 -11.68
N GLN A 82 -8.23 -15.83 -11.18
CA GLN A 82 -8.55 -14.66 -11.96
C GLN A 82 -8.09 -13.41 -11.22
N ALA A 83 -7.42 -12.49 -11.92
CA ALA A 83 -7.27 -11.14 -11.41
C ALA A 83 -8.64 -10.45 -11.43
N ASP A 84 -9.03 -9.88 -10.29
CA ASP A 84 -10.35 -9.25 -10.14
C ASP A 84 -10.27 -7.74 -10.42
N ASP A 85 -11.39 -7.14 -10.78
CA ASP A 85 -11.49 -5.72 -11.11
C ASP A 85 -11.50 -4.80 -9.87
N ASP A 86 -11.74 -5.36 -8.67
CA ASP A 86 -11.74 -4.65 -7.39
C ASP A 86 -10.34 -4.47 -6.75
N ILE A 87 -9.31 -4.38 -7.59
CA ILE A 87 -7.96 -3.96 -7.15
C ILE A 87 -8.00 -2.57 -6.48
N MET A 88 -8.99 -1.75 -6.84
CA MET A 88 -9.25 -0.42 -6.30
C MET A 88 -9.46 -0.43 -4.78
N ALA A 89 -10.24 -1.37 -4.26
CA ALA A 89 -10.55 -1.44 -2.84
C ALA A 89 -9.31 -1.62 -1.95
N ASN A 90 -8.24 -2.20 -2.49
CA ASN A 90 -7.06 -2.63 -1.74
C ASN A 90 -5.89 -1.64 -1.78
N LEU A 91 -6.07 -0.40 -2.26
CA LEU A 91 -4.99 0.61 -2.21
C LEU A 91 -4.65 1.13 -0.79
N GLY A 92 -5.23 0.54 0.26
CA GLY A 92 -5.11 0.97 1.66
C GLY A 92 -5.70 2.35 1.97
N PHE A 93 -5.78 3.24 0.97
CA PHE A 93 -6.40 4.55 1.07
C PHE A 93 -7.92 4.44 1.17
N LEU A 94 -8.55 3.55 0.39
CA LEU A 94 -10.00 3.35 0.43
C LEU A 94 -10.45 2.54 1.64
N GLU A 95 -9.59 1.69 2.22
CA GLU A 95 -9.89 0.98 3.47
C GLU A 95 -10.21 1.93 4.63
N ALA A 96 -9.63 3.14 4.64
CA ALA A 96 -9.95 4.19 5.61
C ALA A 96 -11.36 4.79 5.41
N PHE A 97 -11.94 4.62 4.22
CA PHE A 97 -13.27 5.11 3.86
C PHE A 97 -14.34 4.02 3.84
N ASP A 98 -13.95 2.73 3.85
CA ASP A 98 -14.90 1.61 3.85
C ASP A 98 -15.73 1.63 5.16
N PRO A 99 -17.05 1.89 5.09
CA PRO A 99 -17.92 1.99 6.26
C PRO A 99 -18.07 0.66 7.00
N ASP A 100 -17.91 -0.48 6.32
CA ASP A 100 -17.96 -1.79 6.98
C ASP A 100 -16.74 -1.97 7.89
N ASN A 101 -15.58 -1.49 7.43
CA ASN A 101 -14.34 -1.42 8.21
C ASN A 101 -14.46 -0.44 9.40
N ARG A 102 -15.26 0.64 9.27
CA ARG A 102 -15.50 1.58 10.39
C ARG A 102 -16.24 0.94 11.56
N SER A 103 -17.09 -0.05 11.32
CA SER A 103 -17.82 -0.73 12.39
C SER A 103 -16.89 -1.56 13.30
N GLU A 104 -15.82 -2.11 12.74
CA GLU A 104 -14.77 -2.82 13.45
C GLU A 104 -13.71 -1.86 14.03
N GLN A 105 -13.37 -0.78 13.33
CA GLN A 105 -12.42 0.25 13.79
C GLN A 105 -12.95 1.10 14.97
N LEU A 106 -14.26 1.11 15.24
CA LEU A 106 -14.86 1.86 16.36
C LEU A 106 -14.35 1.42 17.74
N VAL A 107 -13.68 0.28 17.85
CA VAL A 107 -13.24 -0.29 19.14
C VAL A 107 -11.70 -0.39 19.27
N SER A 108 -10.94 -0.60 18.18
CA SER A 108 -9.46 -0.48 18.03
C SER A 108 -9.03 -1.15 16.71
N PRO A 109 -7.97 -0.72 16.00
CA PRO A 109 -7.39 -1.49 14.88
C PRO A 109 -6.84 -2.86 15.30
N ASP A 110 -6.70 -3.13 16.60
CA ASP A 110 -6.08 -4.34 17.13
C ASP A 110 -7.10 -5.39 17.65
N ILE A 111 -8.29 -5.50 17.05
CA ILE A 111 -9.31 -6.49 17.45
C ILE A 111 -9.11 -7.78 16.65
N TYR A 112 -9.02 -8.91 17.35
CA TYR A 112 -8.81 -10.22 16.72
C TYR A 112 -10.05 -11.11 16.71
N GLY A 113 -11.16 -10.63 17.27
CA GLY A 113 -12.47 -11.18 16.99
C GLY A 113 -13.50 -11.04 18.09
N PHE A 114 -14.71 -11.47 17.74
CA PHE A 114 -15.92 -11.41 18.57
C PHE A 114 -16.43 -12.82 18.87
N SER A 115 -17.15 -12.98 19.98
CA SER A 115 -18.17 -14.03 20.11
C SER A 115 -19.51 -13.52 19.58
N GLU A 116 -20.45 -14.44 19.35
CA GLU A 116 -21.86 -14.08 19.18
C GLU A 116 -22.34 -13.21 20.35
N GLU A 117 -23.27 -12.31 20.06
CA GLU A 117 -23.86 -11.40 21.03
C GLU A 117 -24.79 -12.17 21.97
N TYR A 118 -24.45 -12.20 23.25
CA TYR A 118 -25.29 -12.80 24.29
C TYR A 118 -25.82 -11.68 25.19
N GLU A 119 -27.14 -11.51 25.23
CA GLU A 119 -27.81 -10.51 26.09
C GLU A 119 -27.32 -9.07 25.90
N GLY A 120 -26.94 -8.69 24.68
CA GLY A 120 -26.43 -7.34 24.38
C GLY A 120 -24.97 -7.11 24.77
N TRP A 121 -24.27 -8.16 25.21
CA TRP A 121 -22.82 -8.18 25.42
C TRP A 121 -22.13 -8.97 24.32
N ARG A 122 -20.97 -8.49 23.90
CA ARG A 122 -20.07 -9.17 22.97
C ARG A 122 -18.77 -9.45 23.69
N HIS A 123 -18.38 -10.72 23.76
CA HIS A 123 -17.04 -11.08 24.19
C HIS A 123 -16.06 -10.77 23.06
N MET A 124 -14.92 -10.16 23.39
CA MET A 124 -13.97 -9.69 22.40
C MET A 124 -12.53 -9.86 22.90
N PHE A 125 -11.63 -10.14 21.95
CA PHE A 125 -10.19 -10.14 22.15
C PHE A 125 -9.55 -8.99 21.37
N TYR A 126 -8.71 -8.20 22.03
CA TYR A 126 -7.95 -7.14 21.36
C TYR A 126 -6.53 -7.02 21.93
N PHE A 127 -5.60 -6.44 21.17
CA PHE A 127 -4.29 -6.05 21.71
C PHE A 127 -4.35 -4.67 22.35
N ASP A 128 -3.85 -4.57 23.57
CA ASP A 128 -3.51 -3.27 24.14
C ASP A 128 -2.03 -2.97 23.84
N LYS A 129 -1.78 -2.14 22.81
CA LYS A 129 -0.42 -1.78 22.37
C LYS A 129 0.40 -1.04 23.43
N ALA A 130 -0.24 -0.28 24.32
CA ALA A 130 0.47 0.42 25.39
C ALA A 130 0.94 -0.55 26.49
N LEU A 131 0.15 -1.60 26.73
CA LEU A 131 0.49 -2.64 27.69
C LEU A 131 1.34 -3.76 27.08
N GLY A 132 1.26 -3.99 25.77
CA GLY A 132 1.88 -5.14 25.11
C GLY A 132 1.18 -6.45 25.48
N LEU A 133 -0.15 -6.43 25.65
CA LEU A 133 -0.93 -7.57 26.17
C LEU A 133 -2.16 -7.82 25.31
N LEU A 134 -2.52 -9.10 25.16
CA LEU A 134 -3.84 -9.47 24.66
C LEU A 134 -4.85 -9.36 25.80
N VAL A 135 -6.01 -8.80 25.50
CA VAL A 135 -7.04 -8.52 26.49
C VAL A 135 -8.34 -9.18 26.05
N SER A 136 -8.87 -10.03 26.92
CA SER A 136 -10.22 -10.55 26.85
C SER A 136 -11.14 -9.61 27.61
N CYS A 137 -12.19 -9.12 26.97
CA CYS A 137 -13.15 -8.22 27.57
C CYS A 137 -14.56 -8.44 27.04
N ASP A 138 -15.55 -8.06 27.83
CA ASP A 138 -16.93 -7.94 27.38
C ASP A 138 -17.23 -6.49 27.06
N ILE A 139 -17.82 -6.26 25.89
CA ILE A 139 -18.29 -4.95 25.47
C ILE A 139 -19.81 -5.01 25.37
N GLY A 140 -20.48 -4.10 26.06
CA GLY A 140 -21.94 -4.00 26.05
C GLY A 140 -22.37 -2.54 25.94
N ARG A 141 -23.64 -2.31 25.63
CA ARG A 141 -24.23 -0.98 25.74
C ARG A 141 -24.75 -0.80 27.17
N GLU A 142 -24.40 0.33 27.78
CA GLU A 142 -25.01 0.78 29.03
C GLU A 142 -26.53 0.81 28.83
N GLY A 143 -27.26 0.27 29.82
CA GLY A 143 -28.66 -0.08 29.70
C GLY A 143 -29.59 1.07 29.29
N LEU A 144 -30.87 0.76 29.24
CA LEU A 144 -31.89 1.77 28.97
C LEU A 144 -31.83 2.87 30.04
N ASP A 145 -31.89 4.13 29.62
CA ASP A 145 -32.13 5.26 30.50
C ASP A 145 -33.47 5.07 31.24
N ASP A 146 -33.76 5.93 32.22
CA ASP A 146 -35.03 5.90 32.97
C ASP A 146 -36.29 5.99 32.07
N LYS A 147 -36.10 6.28 30.77
CA LYS A 147 -37.15 6.39 29.75
C LYS A 147 -37.18 5.20 28.79
N GLY A 148 -36.48 4.11 29.10
CA GLY A 148 -36.48 2.92 28.25
C GLY A 148 -35.70 3.11 26.94
N ARG A 149 -34.79 4.09 26.84
CA ARG A 149 -33.97 4.34 25.64
C ARG A 149 -32.53 3.98 25.90
N TRP A 150 -31.91 3.27 24.97
CA TRP A 150 -30.49 2.98 25.04
C TRP A 150 -29.69 4.29 25.13
N THR A 151 -28.89 4.42 26.20
CA THR A 151 -28.02 5.59 26.42
C THR A 151 -26.93 5.72 25.35
N GLY A 152 -26.70 4.66 24.56
CA GLY A 152 -25.72 4.62 23.47
C GLY A 152 -24.27 4.59 23.94
N LYS A 153 -24.03 4.60 25.27
CA LYS A 153 -22.70 4.54 25.85
C LYS A 153 -22.21 3.10 25.87
N TRP A 154 -21.06 2.85 25.27
CA TRP A 154 -20.42 1.54 25.31
C TRP A 154 -19.66 1.38 26.64
N ILE A 155 -19.90 0.27 27.33
CA ILE A 155 -19.15 -0.15 28.52
C ILE A 155 -18.21 -1.26 28.11
N LYS A 156 -16.97 -1.18 28.60
CA LYS A 156 -15.95 -2.19 28.44
C LYS A 156 -15.59 -2.77 29.80
N LYS A 157 -15.79 -4.08 29.96
CA LYS A 157 -15.41 -4.83 31.16
C LYS A 157 -14.26 -5.75 30.82
N ILE A 158 -13.07 -5.45 31.32
CA ILE A 158 -11.89 -6.29 31.11
C ILE A 158 -11.98 -7.50 32.02
N ASN A 159 -11.87 -8.69 31.43
CA ASN A 159 -11.92 -9.96 32.15
C ASN A 159 -10.51 -10.45 32.46
N TRP A 160 -9.64 -10.49 31.44
CA TRP A 160 -8.30 -11.04 31.56
C TRP A 160 -7.30 -10.32 30.65
N TYR A 161 -6.06 -10.27 31.12
CA TYR A 161 -4.87 -9.91 30.36
C TYR A 161 -4.03 -11.17 30.12
N ALA A 162 -3.52 -11.35 28.92
CA ALA A 162 -2.63 -12.44 28.55
C ALA A 162 -1.32 -11.88 27.96
N GLY A 163 -0.21 -12.41 28.46
CA GLY A 163 1.13 -12.17 27.96
C GLY A 163 1.84 -13.50 27.68
N PRO A 164 3.08 -13.48 27.17
CA PRO A 164 3.81 -14.70 26.78
C PRO A 164 4.11 -15.64 27.96
N ARG A 165 3.93 -15.20 29.21
CA ARG A 165 4.22 -16.00 30.42
C ARG A 165 2.99 -16.35 31.26
N GLY A 166 1.79 -15.92 30.88
CA GLY A 166 0.59 -16.26 31.65
C GLY A 166 -0.62 -15.36 31.39
N ILE A 167 -1.70 -15.65 32.11
CA ILE A 167 -2.96 -14.90 32.11
C ILE A 167 -3.25 -14.37 33.51
N SER A 168 -3.69 -13.11 33.63
CA SER A 168 -3.95 -12.44 34.91
C SER A 168 -5.09 -11.42 34.78
N GLN A 169 -5.80 -11.14 35.88
CA GLN A 169 -6.77 -10.04 35.93
C GLN A 169 -6.11 -8.67 36.00
N LYS A 170 -4.80 -8.62 36.28
CA LYS A 170 -4.00 -7.39 36.33
C LYS A 170 -2.91 -7.44 35.24
N PRO A 171 -2.56 -6.31 34.61
CA PRO A 171 -1.62 -6.28 33.49
C PRO A 171 -0.13 -6.52 33.87
N GLY A 172 0.17 -6.82 35.13
CA GLY A 172 1.55 -6.98 35.63
C GLY A 172 1.98 -8.44 35.76
N GLY A 173 3.26 -8.72 35.53
CA GLY A 173 3.90 -10.01 35.88
C GLY A 173 3.79 -11.14 34.85
N ILE A 174 3.07 -10.94 33.74
CA ILE A 174 2.80 -11.97 32.72
C ILE A 174 3.64 -11.84 31.42
N GLY A 175 4.66 -10.97 31.43
CA GLY A 175 5.42 -10.61 30.23
C GLY A 175 4.67 -9.64 29.31
N ARG A 176 5.27 -9.22 28.21
CA ARG A 176 4.66 -8.36 27.20
C ARG A 176 5.07 -8.84 25.81
N PHE A 177 4.15 -8.81 24.86
CA PHE A 177 4.44 -8.95 23.44
C PHE A 177 4.98 -7.64 22.89
N GLY A 178 5.96 -7.71 21.99
CA GLY A 178 6.46 -6.56 21.24
C GLY A 178 5.74 -6.44 19.89
N ASP A 179 6.32 -7.02 18.85
CA ASP A 179 5.70 -7.20 17.53
C ASP A 179 5.24 -8.66 17.37
N PHE A 180 3.99 -8.88 16.96
CA PHE A 180 3.43 -10.23 16.93
C PHE A 180 2.36 -10.39 15.86
N LEU A 181 2.11 -11.65 15.51
CA LEU A 181 1.01 -12.07 14.62
C LEU A 181 0.00 -12.87 15.43
N VAL A 182 -1.28 -12.72 15.10
CA VAL A 182 -2.36 -13.45 15.77
C VAL A 182 -3.08 -14.34 14.77
N PHE A 183 -3.32 -15.57 15.20
CA PHE A 183 -4.25 -16.48 14.58
C PHE A 183 -5.36 -16.83 15.55
N ARG A 184 -6.61 -16.63 15.11
CA ARG A 184 -7.81 -17.05 15.82
C ARG A 184 -8.70 -17.85 14.86
N ASN A 185 -9.05 -19.05 15.29
CA ASN A 185 -10.08 -19.86 14.65
C ASN A 185 -11.31 -19.85 15.56
N VAL A 186 -12.49 -19.54 15.02
CA VAL A 186 -13.74 -19.52 15.79
C VAL A 186 -14.09 -20.88 16.41
N TRP A 187 -13.54 -21.96 15.86
CA TRP A 187 -13.76 -23.33 16.34
C TRP A 187 -12.77 -23.76 17.42
N LEU A 188 -11.72 -22.98 17.70
CA LEU A 188 -10.72 -23.30 18.71
C LEU A 188 -10.96 -22.49 19.99
N PRO A 189 -10.85 -23.10 21.18
CA PRO A 189 -11.04 -22.40 22.45
C PRO A 189 -9.83 -21.51 22.85
N TYR A 190 -8.82 -21.40 21.97
CA TYR A 190 -7.56 -20.69 22.23
C TYR A 190 -7.13 -19.83 21.04
N ILE A 191 -6.22 -18.90 21.32
CA ILE A 191 -5.57 -18.03 20.34
C ILE A 191 -4.12 -18.48 20.19
N VAL A 192 -3.58 -18.44 18.97
CA VAL A 192 -2.15 -18.63 18.72
C VAL A 192 -1.54 -17.30 18.32
N VAL A 193 -0.43 -16.96 18.97
CA VAL A 193 0.34 -15.76 18.74
C VAL A 193 1.73 -16.16 18.27
N PHE A 194 2.28 -15.50 17.26
CA PHE A 194 3.73 -15.57 17.00
C PHE A 194 4.37 -14.27 17.46
N ASP A 195 5.16 -14.34 18.51
CA ASP A 195 5.92 -13.21 19.04
C ASP A 195 7.25 -13.09 18.27
N ARG A 196 7.41 -12.03 17.47
CA ARG A 196 8.58 -11.86 16.60
C ARG A 196 9.84 -11.55 17.38
N ASP A 197 9.72 -10.89 18.53
CA ASP A 197 10.85 -10.53 19.38
C ASP A 197 11.52 -11.77 19.98
N THR A 198 10.71 -12.76 20.36
CA THR A 198 11.20 -14.04 20.89
C THR A 198 11.34 -15.11 19.79
N SER A 199 10.74 -14.89 18.63
CA SER A 199 10.62 -15.83 17.51
C SER A 199 10.00 -17.16 17.94
N GLN A 200 8.90 -17.08 18.71
CA GLN A 200 8.20 -18.22 19.29
C GLN A 200 6.69 -18.11 19.08
N PHE A 201 6.05 -19.27 18.89
CA PHE A 201 4.60 -19.38 18.99
C PHE A 201 4.16 -19.48 20.45
N VAL A 202 3.04 -18.84 20.77
CA VAL A 202 2.41 -18.82 22.09
C VAL A 202 0.94 -19.13 21.91
N ARG A 203 0.47 -20.21 22.53
CA ARG A 203 -0.95 -20.55 22.61
C ARG A 203 -1.52 -20.03 23.92
N ILE A 204 -2.65 -19.34 23.82
CA ILE A 204 -3.33 -18.69 24.94
C ILE A 204 -4.75 -19.23 25.03
N ASP A 205 -5.04 -19.98 26.08
CA ASP A 205 -6.36 -20.52 26.39
C ASP A 205 -6.97 -19.73 27.56
N PHE A 206 -7.89 -18.80 27.25
CA PHE A 206 -8.49 -17.94 28.26
C PHE A 206 -9.45 -18.69 29.20
N GLU A 207 -10.04 -19.79 28.73
CA GLU A 207 -10.97 -20.60 29.54
C GLU A 207 -10.21 -21.40 30.59
N LYS A 208 -9.14 -22.08 30.18
CA LYS A 208 -8.26 -22.84 31.08
C LYS A 208 -7.28 -21.97 31.84
N LYS A 209 -7.09 -20.72 31.40
CA LYS A 209 -6.10 -19.77 31.92
C LYS A 209 -4.67 -20.28 31.75
N GLU A 210 -4.41 -20.94 30.64
CA GLU A 210 -3.14 -21.58 30.32
C GLU A 210 -2.44 -20.84 29.19
N VAL A 211 -1.11 -20.76 29.30
CA VAL A 211 -0.24 -20.27 28.24
C VAL A 211 0.79 -21.35 27.96
N GLN A 212 0.91 -21.73 26.70
CA GLN A 212 1.91 -22.67 26.22
C GLN A 212 2.80 -21.97 25.21
N THR A 213 4.12 -22.14 25.34
CA THR A 213 5.11 -21.55 24.43
C THR A 213 5.80 -22.66 23.65
N GLY A 214 5.85 -22.51 22.33
CA GLY A 214 6.57 -23.40 21.42
C GLY A 214 8.09 -23.17 21.42
N PRO A 215 8.84 -23.98 20.68
CA PRO A 215 10.28 -23.76 20.52
C PRO A 215 10.55 -22.45 19.76
N LYS A 216 11.78 -21.95 19.93
CA LYS A 216 12.28 -20.84 19.13
C LYS A 216 12.53 -21.31 17.70
N ILE A 217 12.08 -20.50 16.74
CA ILE A 217 12.23 -20.79 15.32
C ILE A 217 13.06 -19.71 14.62
N GLU A 218 13.68 -20.06 13.49
CA GLU A 218 14.46 -19.15 12.65
C GLU A 218 13.63 -18.40 11.57
N PRO A 219 12.60 -19.00 10.94
CA PRO A 219 11.87 -18.34 9.86
C PRO A 219 11.21 -17.02 10.29
N ASN A 220 11.31 -16.02 9.41
CA ASN A 220 10.66 -14.73 9.60
C ASN A 220 9.19 -14.81 9.19
N ILE A 221 8.32 -15.17 10.13
CA ILE A 221 6.89 -15.39 9.87
C ILE A 221 6.17 -14.07 9.60
N VAL A 222 5.32 -14.07 8.57
CA VAL A 222 4.49 -12.94 8.19
C VAL A 222 2.99 -13.18 8.39
N GLN A 223 2.52 -14.43 8.37
CA GLN A 223 1.10 -14.76 8.48
C GLN A 223 0.89 -16.19 8.99
N ILE A 224 -0.24 -16.42 9.67
CA ILE A 224 -0.62 -17.70 10.29
C ILE A 224 -2.11 -17.95 10.01
N GLY A 225 -2.47 -19.20 9.74
CA GLY A 225 -3.84 -19.64 9.46
C GLY A 225 -4.26 -19.35 8.02
N ARG A 226 -5.26 -18.48 7.84
CA ARG A 226 -5.72 -18.09 6.50
C ARG A 226 -4.67 -17.22 5.83
N LEU A 227 -3.88 -17.82 4.94
CA LEU A 227 -2.84 -17.13 4.19
C LEU A 227 -3.45 -16.43 2.98
N ILE A 228 -3.77 -15.16 3.14
CA ILE A 228 -4.39 -14.33 2.12
C ILE A 228 -3.87 -12.90 2.17
N LYS A 229 -3.70 -12.29 1.00
CA LYS A 229 -3.33 -10.89 0.82
C LYS A 229 -4.11 -10.30 -0.33
N ASN A 230 -4.70 -9.13 -0.12
CA ASN A 230 -5.49 -8.39 -1.12
C ASN A 230 -6.52 -9.29 -1.79
N ASP A 231 -7.42 -9.89 -0.98
CA ASP A 231 -8.38 -10.89 -1.44
C ASP A 231 -9.34 -10.35 -2.51
N ARG A 232 -9.70 -9.06 -2.45
CA ARG A 232 -10.49 -8.40 -3.50
C ARG A 232 -9.75 -8.21 -4.83
N ALA A 233 -8.43 -8.34 -4.87
CA ALA A 233 -7.66 -8.21 -6.11
C ALA A 233 -7.58 -9.54 -6.89
N MET A 234 -7.98 -10.65 -6.27
CA MET A 234 -7.85 -11.98 -6.85
C MET A 234 -9.02 -12.88 -6.50
N MET A 235 -9.66 -13.43 -7.54
CA MET A 235 -10.59 -14.54 -7.37
C MET A 235 -9.83 -15.88 -7.47
N GLY A 236 -9.71 -16.59 -6.36
CA GLY A 236 -9.13 -17.93 -6.29
C GLY A 236 -7.84 -18.02 -5.48
N PRO A 237 -7.23 -19.22 -5.36
CA PRO A 237 -7.43 -20.37 -6.23
C PRO A 237 -8.79 -21.05 -6.01
N ILE A 238 -9.49 -21.38 -7.10
CA ILE A 238 -10.73 -22.15 -7.07
C ILE A 238 -10.43 -23.53 -7.66
N LEU A 239 -10.43 -24.56 -6.81
CA LEU A 239 -10.43 -25.95 -7.26
C LEU A 239 -11.86 -26.37 -7.57
N THR A 240 -12.14 -26.63 -8.84
CA THR A 240 -13.35 -27.35 -9.25
C THR A 240 -13.01 -28.83 -9.30
N PRO A 241 -13.56 -29.67 -8.39
CA PRO A 241 -13.33 -31.11 -8.44
C PRO A 241 -13.95 -31.73 -9.71
N PRO A 242 -13.56 -32.95 -10.10
CA PRO A 242 -14.14 -33.65 -11.23
C PRO A 242 -15.66 -33.73 -11.09
N GLN A 243 -16.36 -33.43 -12.17
CA GLN A 243 -17.83 -33.38 -12.18
C GLN A 243 -18.38 -34.40 -13.15
N ARG A 244 -19.46 -35.07 -12.76
CA ARG A 244 -20.27 -35.88 -13.66
C ARG A 244 -21.53 -35.12 -14.04
N LYS A 245 -21.88 -35.15 -15.33
CA LYS A 245 -23.16 -34.66 -15.82
C LYS A 245 -24.26 -35.63 -15.39
N ILE A 246 -25.25 -35.14 -14.67
CA ILE A 246 -26.45 -35.88 -14.26
C ILE A 246 -27.66 -35.18 -14.86
N THR A 247 -28.53 -35.96 -15.50
CA THR A 247 -29.82 -35.46 -15.96
C THR A 247 -30.77 -35.36 -14.77
N LYS A 248 -31.27 -34.15 -14.48
CA LYS A 248 -32.32 -33.93 -13.49
C LYS A 248 -33.58 -33.41 -14.15
N TYR A 249 -34.71 -33.71 -13.51
CA TYR A 249 -36.02 -33.28 -13.95
C TYR A 249 -36.57 -32.30 -12.91
N LYS A 250 -36.99 -31.10 -13.35
CA LYS A 250 -37.66 -30.11 -12.48
C LYS A 250 -39.07 -29.87 -13.00
N THR A 251 -40.06 -30.15 -12.17
CA THR A 251 -41.45 -29.79 -12.44
C THR A 251 -41.63 -28.30 -12.21
N ARG A 252 -41.99 -27.56 -13.26
CA ARG A 252 -42.34 -26.13 -13.16
C ARG A 252 -43.72 -25.97 -12.48
N PRO A 253 -44.06 -24.77 -11.98
CA PRO A 253 -45.36 -24.52 -11.36
C PRO A 253 -46.57 -24.86 -12.23
N ASN A 254 -46.42 -24.87 -13.56
CA ASN A 254 -47.46 -25.26 -14.52
C ASN A 254 -47.52 -26.78 -14.80
N GLY A 255 -46.85 -27.61 -13.99
CA GLY A 255 -46.80 -29.06 -14.16
C GLY A 255 -45.84 -29.55 -15.24
N LYS A 256 -45.23 -28.66 -16.05
CA LYS A 256 -44.28 -29.07 -17.10
C LYS A 256 -42.97 -29.55 -16.47
N VAL A 257 -42.64 -30.82 -16.70
CA VAL A 257 -41.32 -31.37 -16.37
C VAL A 257 -40.30 -30.85 -17.37
N VAL A 258 -39.26 -30.19 -16.87
CA VAL A 258 -38.13 -29.74 -17.68
C VAL A 258 -36.91 -30.56 -17.30
N GLU A 259 -36.33 -31.21 -18.30
CA GLU A 259 -35.04 -31.85 -18.22
C GLU A 259 -33.94 -30.77 -18.22
N TYR A 260 -33.01 -30.86 -17.29
CA TYR A 260 -31.83 -30.02 -17.26
C TYR A 260 -30.61 -30.83 -16.82
N ALA A 261 -29.48 -30.52 -17.42
CA ALA A 261 -28.20 -31.07 -16.99
C ALA A 261 -27.74 -30.37 -15.71
N ARG A 262 -27.35 -31.15 -14.71
CA ARG A 262 -26.66 -30.67 -13.52
C ARG A 262 -25.32 -31.36 -13.42
N TYR A 263 -24.26 -30.60 -13.18
CA TYR A 263 -22.95 -31.14 -12.88
C TYR A 263 -22.85 -31.33 -11.37
N GLU A 264 -22.56 -32.55 -10.92
CA GLU A 264 -22.31 -32.85 -9.51
C GLU A 264 -20.86 -33.28 -9.34
N SER A 265 -20.22 -32.80 -8.27
CA SER A 265 -18.89 -33.27 -7.94
C SER A 265 -18.92 -34.76 -7.63
N ILE A 266 -17.97 -35.48 -8.21
CA ILE A 266 -17.73 -36.89 -7.91
C ILE A 266 -17.19 -37.03 -6.47
N LEU A 267 -16.40 -36.06 -6.01
CA LEU A 267 -15.85 -36.03 -4.67
C LEU A 267 -16.80 -35.31 -3.73
N GLN A 268 -17.51 -36.08 -2.89
CA GLN A 268 -18.50 -35.53 -1.96
C GLN A 268 -17.91 -34.66 -0.84
N LYS A 269 -16.59 -34.75 -0.59
CA LYS A 269 -15.89 -34.02 0.48
C LYS A 269 -14.52 -33.55 0.03
N VAL A 270 -14.49 -32.45 -0.73
CA VAL A 270 -13.32 -31.59 -0.86
C VAL A 270 -13.54 -30.42 0.08
N SER A 271 -12.67 -30.27 1.08
CA SER A 271 -12.75 -29.17 2.05
C SER A 271 -11.47 -28.36 2.06
N PHE A 272 -11.60 -27.04 2.20
CA PHE A 272 -10.49 -26.08 2.29
C PHE A 272 -10.01 -25.85 3.73
N ILE A 273 -10.20 -26.84 4.59
CA ILE A 273 -9.86 -26.74 6.01
C ILE A 273 -8.57 -27.52 6.21
N THR A 274 -7.60 -26.88 6.86
CA THR A 274 -6.52 -27.58 7.54
C THR A 274 -7.15 -28.58 8.52
N GLY A 275 -6.69 -29.83 8.53
CA GLY A 275 -7.25 -30.84 9.45
C GLY A 275 -7.23 -30.36 10.91
N THR A 276 -8.06 -30.98 11.76
CA THR A 276 -8.09 -30.68 13.20
C THR A 276 -6.70 -30.89 13.80
N GLY A 277 -5.99 -29.82 14.16
CA GLY A 277 -4.71 -29.89 14.87
C GLY A 277 -3.51 -29.21 14.20
N SER A 278 -3.65 -28.69 12.97
CA SER A 278 -2.56 -27.97 12.31
C SER A 278 -3.02 -26.73 11.57
N GLU A 279 -2.15 -25.74 11.38
CA GLU A 279 -2.44 -24.52 10.61
C GLU A 279 -1.33 -24.17 9.64
N LEU A 280 -1.64 -23.36 8.63
CA LEU A 280 -0.64 -22.89 7.68
C LEU A 280 0.15 -21.71 8.27
N VAL A 281 1.43 -21.65 7.97
CA VAL A 281 2.31 -20.53 8.33
C VAL A 281 3.06 -20.08 7.10
N LEU A 282 3.05 -18.78 6.84
CA LEU A 282 3.77 -18.17 5.73
C LEU A 282 4.95 -17.37 6.26
N ASP A 283 6.14 -17.67 5.75
CA ASP A 283 7.32 -16.86 6.01
C ASP A 283 7.47 -15.73 4.97
N ASN A 284 8.36 -14.79 5.26
CA ASN A 284 8.64 -13.66 4.37
C ASN A 284 9.27 -14.07 3.02
N SER A 285 9.89 -15.26 2.96
CA SER A 285 10.46 -15.80 1.71
C SER A 285 9.40 -16.33 0.75
N GLY A 286 8.15 -16.46 1.23
CA GLY A 286 7.03 -17.04 0.51
C GLY A 286 6.92 -18.55 0.71
N THR A 287 7.72 -19.14 1.59
CA THR A 287 7.68 -20.55 1.96
C THR A 287 6.51 -20.79 2.92
N ILE A 288 5.81 -21.90 2.71
CA ILE A 288 4.64 -22.29 3.49
C ILE A 288 5.00 -23.50 4.34
N TYR A 289 4.75 -23.39 5.63
CA TYR A 289 4.97 -24.42 6.64
C TYR A 289 3.63 -24.83 7.26
N LYS A 290 3.64 -26.00 7.89
CA LYS A 290 2.55 -26.48 8.74
C LYS A 290 2.94 -26.26 10.20
N LEU A 291 2.06 -25.65 10.99
CA LEU A 291 2.21 -25.45 12.43
C LEU A 291 1.36 -26.48 13.15
N ASN A 292 2.01 -27.30 13.98
CA ASN A 292 1.30 -28.20 14.88
C ASN A 292 0.70 -27.38 16.04
N LEU A 293 -0.61 -27.35 16.19
CA LEU A 293 -1.27 -26.51 17.21
C LEU A 293 -1.15 -27.06 18.65
N GLU A 294 -0.76 -28.32 18.81
CA GLU A 294 -0.55 -28.95 20.11
C GLU A 294 0.86 -28.72 20.62
N THR A 295 1.87 -28.89 19.76
CA THR A 295 3.29 -28.72 20.15
C THR A 295 3.81 -27.31 19.87
N LEU A 296 3.12 -26.56 19.02
CA LEU A 296 3.54 -25.23 18.50
C LEU A 296 4.86 -25.27 17.72
N GLU A 297 5.23 -26.44 17.20
CA GLU A 297 6.39 -26.64 16.35
C GLU A 297 6.01 -26.42 14.89
N LEU A 298 6.91 -25.77 14.13
CA LEU A 298 6.83 -25.78 12.68
C LEU A 298 7.28 -27.14 12.17
N GLU A 299 6.37 -27.83 11.50
CA GLU A 299 6.66 -29.01 10.71
C GLU A 299 7.38 -28.61 9.41
N GLU A 300 7.63 -29.60 8.55
CA GLU A 300 8.34 -29.40 7.30
C GLU A 300 7.63 -28.44 6.33
N ARG A 301 8.38 -28.01 5.33
CA ARG A 301 7.88 -27.16 4.26
C ARG A 301 6.85 -27.93 3.44
N ILE A 302 5.64 -27.37 3.34
CA ILE A 302 4.52 -27.96 2.58
C ILE A 302 4.19 -27.20 1.30
N GLY A 303 4.86 -26.08 1.03
CA GLY A 303 4.67 -25.35 -0.23
C GLY A 303 5.45 -24.05 -0.33
N ALA A 304 5.09 -23.24 -1.33
CA ALA A 304 5.55 -21.88 -1.52
C ALA A 304 4.57 -21.06 -2.37
N LEU A 305 4.67 -19.74 -2.30
CA LEU A 305 3.96 -18.82 -3.19
C LEU A 305 4.51 -18.91 -4.63
N PRO A 306 3.66 -18.65 -5.66
CA PRO A 306 4.08 -18.67 -7.07
C PRO A 306 5.13 -17.60 -7.41
N TRP A 307 5.15 -16.51 -6.66
CA TRP A 307 6.09 -15.41 -6.83
C TRP A 307 7.08 -15.38 -5.65
N PRO A 308 8.33 -14.96 -5.89
CA PRO A 308 9.36 -14.97 -4.86
C PRO A 308 9.00 -13.96 -3.76
N GLY A 309 8.74 -14.48 -2.56
CA GLY A 309 8.41 -13.67 -1.39
C GLY A 309 7.00 -13.12 -1.38
N VAL A 310 6.56 -12.84 -0.16
CA VAL A 310 5.25 -12.24 0.15
C VAL A 310 5.15 -10.84 -0.46
N ARG A 311 6.27 -10.11 -0.47
CA ARG A 311 6.40 -8.77 -1.06
C ARG A 311 6.45 -8.79 -2.59
N GLY A 312 6.82 -9.92 -3.18
CA GLY A 312 6.82 -10.11 -4.63
C GLY A 312 5.43 -10.39 -5.20
N SER A 313 4.42 -10.60 -4.36
CA SER A 313 3.03 -10.86 -4.76
C SER A 313 2.18 -9.63 -4.47
N LEU A 314 1.39 -9.17 -5.44
CA LEU A 314 0.36 -8.17 -5.20
C LEU A 314 -0.76 -8.78 -4.36
N ALA A 315 -1.23 -9.96 -4.75
CA ALA A 315 -2.27 -10.71 -4.07
C ALA A 315 -1.86 -12.17 -4.00
N TYR A 316 -2.28 -12.87 -2.96
CA TYR A 316 -2.16 -14.32 -2.90
C TYR A 316 -3.25 -14.90 -2.01
N GLU A 317 -3.55 -16.17 -2.25
CA GLU A 317 -4.42 -16.98 -1.42
C GLU A 317 -3.88 -18.41 -1.45
N VAL A 318 -3.70 -19.00 -0.27
CA VAL A 318 -3.30 -20.40 -0.14
C VAL A 318 -4.48 -21.20 0.38
N LYS A 319 -4.81 -22.29 -0.32
CA LYS A 319 -5.87 -23.21 0.08
C LYS A 319 -5.29 -24.60 0.34
N PRO A 320 -5.32 -25.08 1.59
CA PRO A 320 -5.06 -26.49 1.86
C PRO A 320 -6.23 -27.30 1.29
N ILE A 321 -5.93 -28.46 0.73
CA ILE A 321 -6.94 -29.34 0.15
C ILE A 321 -6.95 -30.63 0.95
N SER A 322 -8.13 -30.95 1.49
CA SER A 322 -8.37 -32.21 2.16
C SER A 322 -9.36 -33.06 1.36
N ILE A 323 -9.03 -34.32 1.10
CA ILE A 323 -9.86 -35.30 0.40
C ILE A 323 -10.31 -36.34 1.42
N GLN A 324 -11.63 -36.49 1.58
CA GLN A 324 -12.21 -37.42 2.56
C GLN A 324 -11.76 -37.18 4.02
N GLY A 325 -11.28 -35.98 4.33
CA GLY A 325 -10.80 -35.60 5.67
C GLY A 325 -9.29 -35.71 5.86
N SER A 326 -8.57 -36.33 4.92
CA SER A 326 -7.10 -36.37 4.92
C SER A 326 -6.53 -35.22 4.10
N TYR A 327 -5.46 -34.60 4.59
CA TYR A 327 -4.72 -33.60 3.83
C TYR A 327 -4.14 -34.25 2.56
N ALA A 328 -4.35 -33.62 1.41
CA ALA A 328 -3.93 -34.12 0.10
C ALA A 328 -2.92 -33.19 -0.59
N GLY A 329 -2.56 -32.08 0.06
CA GLY A 329 -1.71 -31.03 -0.49
C GLY A 329 -2.34 -29.65 -0.42
N LEU A 330 -1.77 -28.69 -1.15
CA LEU A 330 -2.25 -27.31 -1.16
C LEU A 330 -2.15 -26.68 -2.54
N ILE A 331 -2.94 -25.62 -2.74
CA ILE A 331 -2.86 -24.74 -3.91
C ILE A 331 -2.48 -23.35 -3.42
N ALA A 332 -1.38 -22.82 -3.91
CA ALA A 332 -0.96 -21.44 -3.67
C ALA A 332 -1.20 -20.63 -4.95
N GLY A 333 -2.20 -19.75 -4.90
CA GLY A 333 -2.50 -18.81 -5.97
C GLY A 333 -1.93 -17.43 -5.69
N GLY A 334 -1.56 -16.71 -6.73
CA GLY A 334 -1.13 -15.32 -6.56
C GLY A 334 -1.02 -14.54 -7.84
N ILE A 335 -1.08 -13.22 -7.68
CA ILE A 335 -0.90 -12.24 -8.73
C ILE A 335 0.43 -11.55 -8.51
N GLY A 336 1.25 -11.51 -9.56
CA GLY A 336 2.52 -10.79 -9.56
C GLY A 336 2.36 -9.30 -9.28
N PRO A 337 3.46 -8.57 -9.07
CA PRO A 337 3.43 -7.16 -8.69
C PRO A 337 2.90 -6.25 -9.82
N ASP A 338 2.72 -6.79 -11.02
CA ASP A 338 2.27 -6.09 -12.22
C ASP A 338 0.83 -6.39 -12.62
N ILE A 339 0.09 -7.20 -11.86
CA ILE A 339 -1.29 -7.64 -12.13
C ILE A 339 -1.44 -8.55 -13.36
N PHE A 340 -0.58 -8.38 -14.36
CA PHE A 340 -0.54 -9.10 -15.64
C PHE A 340 0.02 -10.51 -15.55
N ARG A 341 0.34 -10.96 -14.34
CA ARG A 341 0.94 -12.26 -14.06
C ARG A 341 0.19 -12.99 -12.96
N PRO A 342 -1.07 -13.38 -13.20
CA PRO A 342 -1.72 -14.39 -12.36
C PRO A 342 -0.98 -15.73 -12.49
N GLY A 343 -0.95 -16.52 -11.43
CA GLY A 343 -0.36 -17.86 -11.48
C GLY A 343 -0.65 -18.67 -10.23
N PHE A 344 -0.41 -19.97 -10.31
CA PHE A 344 -0.49 -20.86 -9.16
C PHE A 344 0.58 -21.94 -9.15
N LEU A 345 0.80 -22.43 -7.94
CA LEU A 345 1.55 -23.65 -7.65
C LEU A 345 0.63 -24.65 -6.94
N VAL A 346 0.74 -25.91 -7.34
CA VAL A 346 0.05 -27.05 -6.73
C VAL A 346 1.11 -27.94 -6.09
N PHE A 347 0.90 -28.28 -4.82
CA PHE A 347 1.80 -29.15 -4.06
C PHE A 347 1.05 -30.40 -3.61
N ASP A 348 1.76 -31.53 -3.55
CA ASP A 348 1.26 -32.77 -2.95
C ASP A 348 1.23 -32.71 -1.42
N GLU A 349 0.90 -33.82 -0.78
CA GLU A 349 0.84 -33.96 0.68
C GLU A 349 2.21 -33.77 1.35
N ASP A 350 3.30 -34.08 0.65
CA ASP A 350 4.69 -33.97 1.12
C ASP A 350 5.29 -32.58 0.81
N GLY A 351 4.54 -31.68 0.17
CA GLY A 351 5.00 -30.35 -0.19
C GLY A 351 5.86 -30.26 -1.46
N ASN A 352 5.90 -31.31 -2.28
CA ASN A 352 6.58 -31.27 -3.57
C ASN A 352 5.68 -30.59 -4.62
N PRO A 353 6.23 -29.73 -5.48
CA PRO A 353 5.46 -29.09 -6.53
C PRO A 353 5.04 -30.12 -7.58
N ILE A 354 3.73 -30.36 -7.71
CA ILE A 354 3.15 -31.19 -8.77
C ILE A 354 3.00 -30.37 -10.05
N ARG A 355 2.60 -29.10 -9.90
CA ARG A 355 2.25 -28.25 -11.03
C ARG A 355 2.51 -26.77 -10.79
N GLU A 356 2.90 -26.11 -11.88
CA GLU A 356 3.01 -24.67 -11.96
C GLU A 356 2.33 -24.18 -13.23
N GLU A 357 1.50 -23.15 -13.10
CA GLU A 357 0.94 -22.44 -14.26
C GLU A 357 1.04 -20.95 -14.01
N ARG A 358 1.56 -20.23 -15.01
CA ARG A 358 1.67 -18.78 -14.99
C ARG A 358 0.98 -18.24 -16.23
N GLY A 359 0.12 -17.25 -16.03
CA GLY A 359 -0.41 -16.42 -17.10
C GLY A 359 0.55 -15.28 -17.37
N ASP A 360 0.73 -14.96 -18.64
CA ASP A 360 1.32 -13.69 -19.07
C ASP A 360 0.26 -12.97 -19.91
N VAL A 361 -0.21 -11.82 -19.42
CA VAL A 361 -1.13 -10.98 -20.18
C VAL A 361 -0.35 -10.23 -21.26
N GLU A 362 -0.50 -10.66 -22.50
CA GLU A 362 0.01 -9.91 -23.65
C GLU A 362 -0.87 -8.67 -23.90
N LEU A 363 -0.40 -7.50 -23.44
CA LEU A 363 -1.11 -6.22 -23.58
C LEU A 363 -1.45 -5.86 -25.03
N SER A 364 -0.72 -6.40 -26.01
CA SER A 364 -0.98 -6.20 -27.45
C SER A 364 -2.24 -6.89 -27.95
N ARG A 365 -2.81 -7.85 -27.21
CA ARG A 365 -3.96 -8.65 -27.64
C ARG A 365 -5.30 -7.95 -27.45
N PHE A 366 -5.36 -6.84 -26.72
CA PHE A 366 -6.61 -6.09 -26.53
C PHE A 366 -6.45 -4.59 -26.84
N GLY A 367 -7.54 -3.98 -27.26
CA GLY A 367 -7.58 -2.60 -27.70
C GLY A 367 -7.18 -1.64 -26.58
N GLY A 368 -6.25 -0.72 -26.86
CA GLY A 368 -5.80 0.30 -25.91
C GLY A 368 -4.72 -0.16 -24.91
N GLY A 369 -4.48 -1.47 -24.76
CA GLY A 369 -3.48 -2.03 -23.84
C GLY A 369 -2.08 -1.41 -23.98
N PRO A 370 -1.47 -1.37 -25.19
CA PRO A 370 -0.15 -0.77 -25.37
C PRO A 370 -0.15 0.74 -25.11
N GLY A 371 -1.22 1.45 -25.47
CA GLY A 371 -1.35 2.89 -25.27
C GLY A 371 -1.42 3.26 -23.79
N LEU A 372 -2.22 2.53 -23.01
CA LEU A 372 -2.33 2.70 -21.56
C LEU A 372 -1.03 2.33 -20.85
N TRP A 373 -0.32 1.30 -21.31
CA TRP A 373 0.99 0.96 -20.77
C TRP A 373 2.04 2.05 -21.04
N VAL A 374 2.08 2.60 -22.24
CA VAL A 374 2.95 3.74 -22.58
C VAL A 374 2.56 4.96 -21.76
N ALA A 375 1.27 5.26 -21.60
CA ALA A 375 0.80 6.36 -20.76
C ALA A 375 1.25 6.18 -19.30
N ASN A 376 1.09 4.97 -18.76
CA ASN A 376 1.57 4.61 -17.43
C ASN A 376 3.08 4.83 -17.29
N PHE A 377 3.88 4.39 -18.28
CA PHE A 377 5.33 4.61 -18.28
C PHE A 377 5.71 6.09 -18.36
N VAL A 378 4.99 6.90 -19.15
CA VAL A 378 5.22 8.36 -19.22
C VAL A 378 4.93 9.01 -17.87
N LEU A 379 3.85 8.62 -17.19
CA LEU A 379 3.52 9.13 -15.86
C LEU A 379 4.59 8.76 -14.83
N GLU A 380 5.09 7.52 -14.86
CA GLU A 380 6.21 7.10 -14.01
C GLU A 380 7.49 7.90 -14.33
N THR A 381 7.75 8.18 -15.60
CA THR A 381 8.91 8.96 -16.07
C THR A 381 8.89 10.41 -15.55
N LEU A 382 7.70 11.00 -15.38
CA LEU A 382 7.54 12.36 -14.85
C LEU A 382 7.78 12.44 -13.33
N HIS A 383 7.85 11.30 -12.65
CA HIS A 383 8.17 11.24 -11.23
C HIS A 383 9.63 11.66 -10.97
N ALA A 384 9.91 12.18 -9.76
CA ALA A 384 11.25 12.62 -9.40
C ALA A 384 12.30 11.47 -9.55
N PRO A 385 13.38 11.66 -10.32
CA PRO A 385 14.39 10.62 -10.53
C PRO A 385 14.96 10.02 -9.24
N ILE A 386 15.23 10.86 -8.22
CA ILE A 386 15.73 10.37 -6.94
C ILE A 386 14.74 9.44 -6.23
N LEU A 387 13.44 9.66 -6.40
CA LEU A 387 12.40 8.81 -5.83
C LEU A 387 12.21 7.52 -6.64
N GLN A 388 12.42 7.55 -7.95
CA GLN A 388 12.48 6.32 -8.76
C GLN A 388 13.69 5.45 -8.37
N LEU A 389 14.85 6.08 -8.13
CA LEU A 389 16.03 5.37 -7.64
C LEU A 389 15.79 4.79 -6.24
N ALA A 390 15.14 5.56 -5.35
CA ALA A 390 14.72 5.04 -4.06
C ALA A 390 13.78 3.84 -4.23
N ALA A 391 12.79 3.92 -5.12
CA ALA A 391 11.88 2.81 -5.41
C ALA A 391 12.61 1.57 -5.92
N TYR A 392 13.64 1.73 -6.76
CA TYR A 392 14.48 0.62 -7.23
C TYR A 392 15.16 -0.10 -6.06
N PHE A 393 15.80 0.62 -5.14
CA PHE A 393 16.55 0.01 -4.03
C PHE A 393 15.69 -0.45 -2.86
N THR A 394 14.45 0.05 -2.76
CA THR A 394 13.58 -0.20 -1.61
C THR A 394 12.33 -0.99 -1.96
N SER A 395 12.16 -1.44 -3.20
CA SER A 395 10.98 -2.20 -3.62
C SER A 395 10.78 -3.51 -2.87
N LEU A 396 11.85 -4.11 -2.35
CA LEU A 396 11.75 -5.28 -1.47
C LEU A 396 11.52 -4.93 0.00
N MET A 397 11.68 -3.67 0.39
CA MET A 397 11.50 -3.20 1.76
C MET A 397 10.06 -2.75 2.04
N PHE A 398 9.34 -2.37 0.98
CA PHE A 398 7.97 -1.88 1.07
C PHE A 398 7.02 -2.84 0.36
N ASP A 399 5.88 -3.12 0.96
CA ASP A 399 4.82 -3.81 0.25
C ASP A 399 4.26 -2.90 -0.85
N GLY A 400 4.01 -3.46 -2.03
CA GLY A 400 3.44 -2.76 -3.17
C GLY A 400 2.07 -2.15 -2.87
N ALA A 401 1.34 -2.73 -1.91
CA ALA A 401 0.02 -2.30 -1.49
C ALA A 401 0.03 -1.39 -0.24
N ASP A 402 1.18 -1.20 0.43
CA ASP A 402 1.25 -0.53 1.73
C ASP A 402 1.16 1.01 1.63
N GLY A 403 -0.07 1.48 1.53
CA GLY A 403 -0.53 2.75 2.09
C GLY A 403 0.05 4.03 1.46
N PRO A 404 0.03 5.16 2.21
CA PRO A 404 0.33 6.51 1.67
C PRO A 404 1.77 6.69 1.21
N ARG A 405 2.66 5.75 1.52
CA ARG A 405 4.06 5.77 1.07
C ARG A 405 4.18 5.54 -0.43
N SER A 406 3.25 4.77 -1.00
CA SER A 406 3.12 4.53 -2.45
C SER A 406 2.95 5.82 -3.26
N LEU A 407 2.54 6.92 -2.61
CA LEU A 407 2.47 8.25 -3.21
C LEU A 407 3.85 8.76 -3.67
N PHE A 408 4.89 8.51 -2.88
CA PHE A 408 6.24 9.05 -3.12
C PHE A 408 7.21 8.00 -3.62
N ILE A 409 7.16 6.80 -3.08
CA ILE A 409 8.01 5.68 -3.51
C ILE A 409 7.07 4.73 -4.22
N LEU A 410 7.31 4.48 -5.50
CA LEU A 410 6.43 3.64 -6.33
C LEU A 410 7.05 2.24 -6.46
N PRO A 411 6.91 1.34 -5.47
CA PRO A 411 7.47 -0.02 -5.54
C PRO A 411 6.94 -0.80 -6.75
N ASN A 412 5.68 -0.55 -7.13
CA ASN A 412 5.04 -1.20 -8.29
C ASN A 412 5.34 -0.48 -9.64
N SER A 413 6.15 0.58 -9.65
CA SER A 413 6.62 1.17 -10.92
C SER A 413 7.45 0.18 -11.72
N LEU A 414 7.63 0.39 -13.02
CA LEU A 414 8.54 -0.41 -13.84
C LEU A 414 9.95 -0.47 -13.24
N VAL A 415 10.42 0.66 -12.70
CA VAL A 415 11.72 0.78 -12.03
C VAL A 415 11.74 -0.01 -10.71
N GLY A 416 10.74 0.17 -9.85
CA GLY A 416 10.63 -0.54 -8.58
C GLY A 416 10.55 -2.06 -8.77
N ARG A 417 9.74 -2.51 -9.74
CA ARG A 417 9.63 -3.92 -10.14
C ARG A 417 10.97 -4.48 -10.58
N LYS A 418 11.71 -3.76 -11.44
CA LYS A 418 13.06 -4.18 -11.81
C LYS A 418 13.97 -4.33 -10.60
N GLY A 419 13.94 -3.38 -9.67
CA GLY A 419 14.68 -3.48 -8.40
C GLY A 419 14.35 -4.73 -7.58
N ALA A 420 13.07 -5.14 -7.55
CA ALA A 420 12.64 -6.33 -6.82
C ALA A 420 13.22 -7.61 -7.41
N TYR A 421 13.25 -7.72 -8.74
CA TYR A 421 13.85 -8.85 -9.46
C TYR A 421 15.39 -8.85 -9.41
N CYS A 422 16.03 -7.67 -9.47
CA CYS A 422 17.49 -7.51 -9.50
C CYS A 422 18.20 -8.06 -8.26
N SER A 423 17.53 -8.16 -7.11
CA SER A 423 18.16 -8.67 -5.88
C SER A 423 18.74 -10.09 -6.00
N ARG A 424 18.34 -10.84 -7.04
CA ARG A 424 18.78 -12.22 -7.29
C ARG A 424 19.70 -12.37 -8.50
N GLU A 425 19.80 -11.37 -9.38
CA GLU A 425 20.47 -11.49 -10.68
C GLU A 425 21.48 -10.35 -10.89
N GLY A 426 22.66 -10.67 -11.43
CA GLY A 426 23.85 -9.81 -11.40
C GLY A 426 23.78 -8.47 -12.18
N LEU A 427 24.95 -7.92 -12.49
CA LEU A 427 25.16 -6.57 -13.05
C LEU A 427 24.29 -6.20 -14.28
N VAL A 428 23.84 -7.18 -15.06
CA VAL A 428 22.99 -6.97 -16.26
C VAL A 428 21.63 -6.38 -15.90
N GLU A 429 20.94 -6.91 -14.89
CA GLU A 429 19.62 -6.42 -14.50
C GLU A 429 19.70 -5.00 -13.88
N TYR A 430 20.83 -4.68 -13.24
CA TYR A 430 21.13 -3.30 -12.81
C TYR A 430 21.27 -2.34 -13.99
N ILE A 431 22.00 -2.73 -15.04
CA ILE A 431 22.08 -1.94 -16.28
C ILE A 431 20.69 -1.74 -16.88
N LEU A 432 19.87 -2.79 -16.97
CA LEU A 432 18.50 -2.71 -17.48
C LEU A 432 17.63 -1.77 -16.64
N GLY A 433 17.73 -1.82 -15.31
CA GLY A 433 17.05 -0.88 -14.42
C GLY A 433 17.43 0.58 -14.70
N LEU A 434 18.71 0.87 -14.92
CA LEU A 434 19.18 2.21 -15.29
C LEU A 434 18.63 2.69 -16.65
N TRP A 435 18.50 1.79 -17.63
CA TRP A 435 17.90 2.13 -18.92
C TRP A 435 16.44 2.59 -18.78
N VAL A 436 15.68 2.01 -17.85
CA VAL A 436 14.28 2.42 -17.59
C VAL A 436 14.20 3.83 -16.97
N ILE A 437 15.18 4.23 -16.15
CA ILE A 437 15.23 5.56 -15.50
C ILE A 437 15.73 6.65 -16.47
N LEU A 438 16.48 6.28 -17.51
CA LEU A 438 17.17 7.20 -18.41
C LEU A 438 16.25 8.28 -19.03
N PRO A 439 15.01 7.99 -19.50
CA PRO A 439 14.10 9.02 -20.00
C PRO A 439 13.77 10.10 -18.95
N SER A 440 13.61 9.72 -17.68
CA SER A 440 13.33 10.66 -16.59
C SER A 440 14.52 11.57 -16.32
N LEU A 441 15.74 11.00 -16.32
CA LEU A 441 16.97 11.76 -16.21
C LEU A 441 17.17 12.71 -17.40
N ALA A 442 16.91 12.25 -18.62
CA ALA A 442 17.01 13.08 -19.82
C ALA A 442 16.07 14.30 -19.75
N ILE A 443 14.80 14.09 -19.37
CA ILE A 443 13.85 15.19 -19.14
C ILE A 443 14.35 16.13 -18.04
N SER A 444 14.85 15.58 -16.93
CA SER A 444 15.34 16.37 -15.80
C SER A 444 16.57 17.21 -16.14
N VAL A 445 17.47 16.71 -17.00
CA VAL A 445 18.63 17.45 -17.54
C VAL A 445 18.17 18.57 -18.47
N LEU A 446 17.20 18.32 -19.36
CA LEU A 446 16.62 19.35 -20.23
C LEU A 446 15.94 20.46 -19.42
N LEU A 447 15.21 20.09 -18.36
CA LEU A 447 14.60 21.04 -17.43
C LEU A 447 15.67 21.83 -16.67
N ALA A 448 16.73 21.18 -16.18
CA ALA A 448 17.83 21.84 -15.47
C ALA A 448 18.54 22.86 -16.37
N TRP A 449 18.80 22.52 -17.63
CA TRP A 449 19.33 23.45 -18.62
C TRP A 449 18.41 24.65 -18.85
N ARG A 450 17.10 24.43 -18.90
CA ARG A 450 16.11 25.51 -19.03
C ARG A 450 16.08 26.41 -17.80
N VAL A 451 16.14 25.83 -16.59
CA VAL A 451 16.25 26.56 -15.31
C VAL A 451 17.52 27.40 -15.31
N GLU A 452 18.65 26.84 -15.72
CA GLU A 452 19.93 27.54 -15.72
C GLU A 452 19.93 28.72 -16.70
N LYS A 453 19.40 28.53 -17.92
CA LYS A 453 19.22 29.61 -18.91
C LYS A 453 18.33 30.72 -18.39
N ASP A 454 17.22 30.36 -17.75
CA ASP A 454 16.29 31.32 -17.18
C ASP A 454 16.90 32.06 -15.98
N ALA A 455 17.58 31.35 -15.09
CA ALA A 455 18.25 31.91 -13.92
C ALA A 455 19.39 32.87 -14.33
N ARG A 456 20.11 32.57 -15.42
CA ARG A 456 21.06 33.51 -16.05
C ARG A 456 20.37 34.78 -16.56
N LYS A 457 19.19 34.65 -17.18
CA LYS A 457 18.41 35.82 -17.64
C LYS A 457 17.96 36.68 -16.47
N VAL A 458 17.42 36.06 -15.42
CA VAL A 458 16.95 36.74 -14.21
C VAL A 458 18.11 37.34 -13.41
N GLY A 459 19.34 36.82 -13.52
CA GLY A 459 20.48 37.35 -12.76
C GLY A 459 20.63 36.74 -11.38
N ILE A 460 20.35 35.44 -11.27
CA ILE A 460 20.61 34.64 -10.08
C ILE A 460 22.11 34.34 -9.97
N SER A 461 22.65 34.31 -8.74
CA SER A 461 24.07 34.06 -8.47
C SER A 461 24.54 32.70 -9.01
N SER A 462 25.82 32.57 -9.35
CA SER A 462 26.38 31.31 -9.91
C SER A 462 26.21 30.11 -9.00
N LYS A 463 26.36 30.28 -7.68
CA LYS A 463 26.13 29.21 -6.71
C LYS A 463 24.66 28.77 -6.70
N ALA A 464 23.71 29.71 -6.67
CA ALA A 464 22.29 29.38 -6.68
C ALA A 464 21.85 28.74 -8.00
N LYS A 465 22.42 29.15 -9.15
CA LYS A 465 22.18 28.49 -10.45
C LYS A 465 22.61 27.01 -10.40
N CYS A 466 23.80 26.73 -9.87
CA CYS A 466 24.30 25.37 -9.73
C CYS A 466 23.39 24.51 -8.83
N TRP A 467 22.97 25.04 -7.67
CA TRP A 467 22.01 24.37 -6.79
C TRP A 467 20.66 24.11 -7.45
N TRP A 468 20.11 25.07 -8.19
CA TRP A 468 18.86 24.87 -8.93
C TRP A 468 18.99 23.84 -10.04
N ALA A 469 20.11 23.83 -10.77
CA ALA A 469 20.37 22.81 -11.79
C ALA A 469 20.45 21.41 -11.14
N PHE A 470 21.24 21.24 -10.09
CA PHE A 470 21.35 19.97 -9.36
C PHE A 470 20.01 19.50 -8.81
N THR A 471 19.27 20.38 -8.14
CA THR A 471 17.95 20.06 -7.57
C THR A 471 16.95 19.67 -8.67
N THR A 472 17.01 20.34 -9.83
CA THR A 472 16.16 20.00 -10.98
C THR A 472 16.53 18.65 -11.60
N VAL A 473 17.81 18.28 -11.64
CA VAL A 473 18.20 16.93 -12.06
C VAL A 473 17.70 15.87 -11.08
N ALA A 474 17.79 16.11 -9.78
CA ALA A 474 17.39 15.14 -8.76
C ALA A 474 15.86 14.95 -8.65
N PHE A 475 15.10 16.05 -8.72
CA PHE A 475 13.64 16.06 -8.48
C PHE A 475 12.80 16.31 -9.73
N GLY A 476 13.43 16.51 -10.89
CA GLY A 476 12.76 16.65 -12.18
C GLY A 476 11.74 17.78 -12.22
N LEU A 477 10.52 17.44 -12.65
CA LEU A 477 9.42 18.40 -12.86
C LEU A 477 9.01 19.14 -11.58
N ALA A 478 9.05 18.48 -10.41
CA ALA A 478 8.68 19.12 -9.14
C ALA A 478 9.62 20.30 -8.81
N ALA A 479 10.93 20.11 -8.96
CA ALA A 479 11.91 21.18 -8.75
C ALA A 479 11.81 22.28 -9.81
N TYR A 480 11.49 21.93 -11.06
CA TYR A 480 11.22 22.92 -12.10
C TYR A 480 10.02 23.81 -11.74
N ILE A 481 8.90 23.22 -11.29
CA ILE A 481 7.71 23.96 -10.84
C ILE A 481 8.07 24.86 -9.65
N THR A 482 8.79 24.31 -8.67
CA THR A 482 9.26 25.04 -7.49
C THR A 482 10.09 26.27 -7.87
N TYR A 483 11.05 26.09 -8.77
CA TYR A 483 11.85 27.19 -9.30
C TYR A 483 10.97 28.26 -9.96
N ARG A 484 9.98 27.85 -10.76
CA ARG A 484 9.08 28.79 -11.46
C ARG A 484 8.19 29.59 -10.50
N LEU A 485 7.76 28.99 -9.40
CA LEU A 485 6.93 29.64 -8.37
C LEU A 485 7.74 30.58 -7.47
N THR A 486 8.99 30.23 -7.20
CA THR A 486 9.81 30.92 -6.18
C THR A 486 10.79 31.93 -6.76
N ARG A 487 11.13 31.83 -8.06
CA ARG A 487 12.03 32.78 -8.70
C ARG A 487 11.49 34.23 -8.59
N PRO A 488 12.36 35.23 -8.46
CA PRO A 488 11.93 36.63 -8.41
C PRO A 488 11.10 37.03 -9.64
N GLN A 489 9.87 37.49 -9.43
CA GLN A 489 8.97 37.99 -10.49
C GLN A 489 9.19 39.47 -10.80
N LEU A 490 10.45 39.90 -10.83
CA LEU A 490 10.78 41.30 -11.09
C LEU A 490 10.70 41.59 -12.59
N ALA A 491 10.00 42.65 -12.96
CA ALA A 491 10.04 43.16 -14.33
C ALA A 491 11.49 43.55 -14.66
N LEU A 492 12.07 42.89 -15.65
CA LEU A 492 13.43 43.19 -16.07
C LEU A 492 13.41 44.49 -16.88
N VAL A 493 14.27 45.43 -16.52
CA VAL A 493 14.46 46.69 -17.25
C VAL A 493 15.61 46.53 -18.24
N THR A 494 15.57 47.22 -19.37
CA THR A 494 16.68 47.17 -20.36
C THR A 494 17.89 47.92 -19.83
N CYS A 495 19.06 47.29 -19.85
CA CYS A 495 20.32 47.95 -19.47
C CYS A 495 20.75 48.93 -20.56
N ALA A 496 20.87 50.22 -20.23
CA ALA A 496 21.30 51.24 -21.19
C ALA A 496 22.67 50.94 -21.84
N ASN A 497 23.60 50.32 -21.09
CA ASN A 497 24.93 50.02 -21.60
C ASN A 497 24.98 48.82 -22.57
N CYS A 498 24.33 47.69 -22.23
CA CYS A 498 24.44 46.45 -23.02
C CYS A 498 23.16 46.05 -23.77
N GLY A 499 22.09 46.82 -23.66
CA GLY A 499 20.78 46.52 -24.27
C GLY A 499 20.07 45.27 -23.72
N CYS A 500 20.68 44.55 -22.76
CA CYS A 500 20.11 43.32 -22.23
C CYS A 500 19.16 43.59 -21.05
N PRO A 501 18.14 42.74 -20.83
CA PRO A 501 17.31 42.81 -19.63
C PRO A 501 18.13 42.63 -18.35
N ARG A 502 17.89 43.47 -17.35
CA ARG A 502 18.56 43.48 -16.06
C ARG A 502 17.59 43.67 -14.89
N ARG A 503 18.06 43.32 -13.70
CA ARG A 503 17.30 43.49 -12.46
C ARG A 503 17.29 44.93 -11.95
N PRO A 504 16.11 45.48 -11.57
CA PRO A 504 16.00 46.83 -11.04
C PRO A 504 16.34 46.94 -9.53
N ASP A 505 16.60 45.84 -8.85
CA ASP A 505 17.03 45.84 -7.45
C ASP A 505 18.55 45.70 -7.30
N MET A 506 19.30 45.57 -8.41
CA MET A 506 20.76 45.45 -8.40
C MET A 506 21.43 46.77 -8.84
N GLU A 507 22.38 47.24 -8.02
CA GLU A 507 23.18 48.45 -8.31
C GLU A 507 23.99 48.34 -9.61
N ARG A 508 24.40 47.12 -9.96
CA ARG A 508 25.16 46.81 -11.18
C ARG A 508 24.38 45.85 -12.06
N CYS A 509 24.53 46.00 -13.38
CA CYS A 509 23.99 45.04 -14.33
C CYS A 509 24.65 43.67 -14.14
N HIS A 510 23.86 42.63 -13.89
CA HIS A 510 24.34 41.26 -13.69
C HIS A 510 24.96 40.61 -14.94
N ARG A 511 24.93 41.30 -16.09
CA ARG A 511 25.55 40.87 -17.35
C ARG A 511 26.85 41.59 -17.65
N CYS A 512 26.84 42.92 -17.75
CA CYS A 512 28.01 43.70 -18.13
C CYS A 512 28.73 44.37 -16.94
N GLY A 513 28.19 44.28 -15.73
CA GLY A 513 28.78 44.89 -14.53
C GLY A 513 28.65 46.42 -14.44
N SER A 514 28.07 47.09 -15.43
CA SER A 514 27.90 48.54 -15.41
C SER A 514 26.99 48.99 -14.27
N ARG A 515 27.34 50.08 -13.60
CA ARG A 515 26.51 50.72 -12.58
C ARG A 515 25.23 51.26 -13.20
N TRP A 516 24.19 51.39 -12.40
CA TRP A 516 22.98 52.09 -12.80
C TRP A 516 23.30 53.57 -13.01
N LEU A 517 23.28 54.01 -14.26
CA LEU A 517 23.01 55.41 -14.60
C LEU A 517 21.51 55.58 -14.43
N VAL A 518 21.04 55.74 -13.18
CA VAL A 518 19.64 56.15 -12.98
C VAL A 518 19.63 57.51 -13.68
N PRO A 519 18.91 57.70 -14.81
CA PRO A 519 18.68 59.07 -15.24
C PRO A 519 18.08 59.70 -14.01
N GLU A 520 18.77 60.69 -13.41
CA GLU A 520 18.26 61.41 -12.26
C GLU A 520 16.79 61.62 -12.57
N LEU A 521 15.91 61.01 -11.76
CA LEU A 521 14.50 61.23 -11.91
C LEU A 521 14.36 62.71 -11.60
N ILE A 522 14.48 63.55 -12.62
CA ILE A 522 14.07 64.94 -12.56
C ILE A 522 12.63 64.80 -12.10
N PRO A 523 12.32 65.17 -10.85
CA PRO A 523 10.97 65.03 -10.35
C PRO A 523 10.07 65.69 -11.40
N PRO A 524 9.00 65.02 -11.85
CA PRO A 524 8.18 65.58 -12.91
C PRO A 524 7.77 66.99 -12.48
N LEU A 525 7.85 67.97 -13.40
CA LEU A 525 7.82 69.41 -13.10
C LEU A 525 6.71 69.85 -12.13
N TRP A 526 5.60 69.12 -12.05
CA TRP A 526 4.48 69.37 -11.14
C TRP A 526 4.75 69.05 -9.66
N ARG A 527 5.91 68.47 -9.30
CA ARG A 527 6.34 68.27 -7.90
C ARG A 527 7.22 69.38 -7.34
N VAL A 528 7.44 70.47 -8.08
CA VAL A 528 7.96 71.72 -7.51
C VAL A 528 6.79 72.44 -6.85
N ILE A 529 6.49 72.09 -5.59
CA ILE A 529 5.71 72.98 -4.74
C ILE A 529 6.62 74.18 -4.51
N GLU A 530 6.28 75.31 -5.14
CA GLU A 530 6.91 76.59 -4.89
C GLU A 530 6.91 76.86 -3.39
N LYS A 531 8.10 76.91 -2.82
CA LYS A 531 8.33 77.38 -1.46
C LYS A 531 8.17 78.90 -1.48
N SER A 532 6.94 79.38 -1.57
CA SER A 532 6.61 80.78 -1.34
C SER A 532 5.38 80.88 -0.45
N ARG A 533 5.53 81.70 0.60
CA ARG A 533 4.59 81.97 1.70
C ARG A 533 4.47 80.88 2.77
N LEU A 534 5.19 81.09 3.87
CA LEU A 534 4.61 81.73 5.06
C LEU A 534 5.73 81.97 6.08
N ASP A 535 6.44 83.09 5.91
CA ASP A 535 6.81 83.90 7.06
C ASP A 535 5.50 84.48 7.58
N GLU A 536 4.94 83.89 8.63
CA GLU A 536 4.05 84.61 9.55
C GLU A 536 3.98 83.80 10.85
N THR A 537 4.82 84.24 11.79
CA THR A 537 4.47 84.43 13.20
C THR A 537 3.60 83.36 13.86
N ARG A 538 4.21 82.60 14.77
CA ARG A 538 3.71 82.49 16.14
C ARG A 538 4.77 81.97 17.09
N ASP A 539 5.31 82.89 17.88
CA ASP A 539 5.56 82.68 19.30
C ASP A 539 4.39 81.91 19.94
N PHE A 540 4.68 80.87 20.72
CA PHE A 540 4.48 80.88 22.17
C PHE A 540 4.77 79.50 22.80
N SER A 541 5.72 79.57 23.74
CA SER A 541 5.87 78.84 25.00
C SER A 541 6.17 77.33 25.06
N PRO A 542 7.18 76.95 25.88
CA PRO A 542 7.36 75.61 26.42
C PRO A 542 6.51 75.43 27.69
N ASP A 543 5.97 74.24 27.92
CA ASP A 543 5.95 73.63 29.26
C ASP A 543 5.30 72.24 29.26
N GLN A 544 5.93 71.37 30.06
CA GLN A 544 5.34 70.29 30.86
C GLN A 544 5.23 68.83 30.33
N PRO A 545 5.28 67.84 31.26
CA PRO A 545 6.32 66.82 31.26
C PRO A 545 5.79 65.38 31.35
N ASN A 546 6.75 64.43 31.39
CA ASN A 546 6.72 63.10 32.02
C ASN A 546 5.36 62.42 32.25
N HIS A 547 5.18 61.28 31.57
CA HIS A 547 4.47 60.15 32.18
C HIS A 547 5.28 58.87 31.99
N GLU A 548 5.91 58.46 33.10
CA GLU A 548 6.20 57.07 33.41
C GLU A 548 4.87 56.31 33.55
N ASP A 549 4.83 55.08 33.03
CA ASP A 549 4.23 53.88 33.65
C ASP A 549 4.41 52.72 32.65
N SER A 550 5.31 51.77 32.89
CA SER A 550 5.20 50.64 33.82
C SER A 550 4.11 49.64 33.40
N GLU A 551 4.51 48.54 32.74
CA GLU A 551 3.88 47.23 32.95
C GLU A 551 4.77 46.08 32.45
N GLN A 552 5.39 45.41 33.41
CA GLN A 552 5.90 44.05 33.29
C GLN A 552 4.72 43.09 33.31
N ILE A 553 4.59 42.21 32.32
CA ILE A 553 3.79 40.98 32.46
C ILE A 553 4.71 39.79 32.24
N THR A 554 4.92 39.08 33.35
CA THR A 554 5.46 37.72 33.42
C THR A 554 4.31 36.71 33.54
N LYS A 555 4.63 35.45 33.22
CA LYS A 555 3.86 34.18 33.35
C LYS A 555 3.07 33.81 32.08
N LYS A 556 3.14 32.58 31.57
CA LYS A 556 3.37 31.28 32.20
C LYS A 556 4.20 30.36 31.31
#